data_AF-A0A3N5RSY0-F1
#
_entry.id   AF-A0A3N5RSY0-F1
#
_cell.length_a   1.000
_cell.length_b   1.000
_cell.length_c   1.000
_cell.angle_alpha   90.00
_cell.angle_beta   90.00
_cell.angle_gamma   90.00
#
_symmetry.space_group_name_H-M   'P 1'
#
loop_
_entity.id
_entity.type
_entity.pdbx_description
1 polymer ?
#
loop_
_entity_poly.entity_id
_entity_poly.type
_entity_poly.pdbx_seq_one_letter_code
_entity_poly.pdbx_strand_id
1 'polypeptide(L)'
;MVQSVRQQSHSRQLAELSRELGFDWSADVALDSNLVLPLFKNWYNGRNRMRGEKTGVPFQIFDFTTVHPDDEQSRSTSRTVFQCETPDLPEFTLRPRGLGLRLLGMAGVEGLTFDCAAGLDPVESEAVAQFSRRFHLTAIDVVQMIAIADSPVDYDSDNENAVRRLFSPRVMELFNKHPDYSVQAGRGSLAVWRGNRILSCQGRTELLKTALEIRSGLVDGVRDSGDVAGLAARPGAEVGRQIARFQNTLIGGAAGLFLGFFLGASGAATIFFRRGMGQPPGWDFVLVPVVFFGSTLLGGGLGAAVGSVVPVRRAKQSKPTEQINPKDIFARRKAIGIGGTAGLFVGFISSFLLFVALLVLFKLQDLPFWLTSTLFVACLGVGSVGGAVLGGRLAYRISTARMAARSQHRSDVE
;
A
#
# COMPACT_ATOMS: atom_id res chain seq x y z
N MET A 1 31.40 16.40 10.28
CA MET A 1 31.59 17.62 11.09
C MET A 1 30.55 18.72 10.80
N VAL A 2 30.20 19.04 9.54
CA VAL A 2 29.21 20.12 9.25
C VAL A 2 27.79 19.83 9.79
N GLN A 3 27.35 18.58 9.75
CA GLN A 3 26.02 18.20 10.25
C GLN A 3 25.88 18.39 11.77
N SER A 4 26.95 18.18 12.56
CA SER A 4 26.89 18.31 14.02
C SER A 4 26.76 19.78 14.45
N VAL A 5 27.41 20.72 13.74
CA VAL A 5 27.30 22.16 14.04
C VAL A 5 25.87 22.67 13.79
N ARG A 6 25.26 22.32 12.64
CA ARG A 6 23.87 22.69 12.34
C ARG A 6 22.89 22.08 13.35
N GLN A 7 23.09 20.82 13.74
CA GLN A 7 22.27 20.16 14.74
C GLN A 7 22.39 20.83 16.12
N GLN A 8 23.60 21.19 16.55
CA GLN A 8 23.82 21.91 17.80
C GLN A 8 23.20 23.31 17.79
N SER A 9 23.35 24.06 16.70
CA SER A 9 22.72 25.38 16.55
C SER A 9 21.19 25.28 16.61
N HIS A 10 20.60 24.30 15.92
CA HIS A 10 19.17 24.05 15.96
C HIS A 10 18.69 23.66 17.37
N SER A 11 19.41 22.76 18.04
CA SER A 11 19.14 22.34 19.42
C SER A 11 19.13 23.52 20.40
N ARG A 12 20.12 24.43 20.29
CA ARG A 12 20.17 25.66 21.12
C ARG A 12 18.98 26.58 20.88
N GLN A 13 18.62 26.82 19.63
CA GLN A 13 17.46 27.66 19.28
C GLN A 13 16.15 27.08 19.83
N LEU A 14 16.02 25.75 19.85
CA LEU A 14 14.85 25.09 20.41
C LEU A 14 14.81 25.11 21.93
N ALA A 15 15.97 25.02 22.59
CA ALA A 15 16.06 25.18 24.04
C ALA A 15 15.66 26.61 24.46
N GLU A 16 16.08 27.61 23.70
CA GLU A 16 15.69 29.01 23.89
C GLU A 16 14.19 29.22 23.69
N LEU A 17 13.64 28.74 22.56
CA LEU A 17 12.19 28.78 22.29
C LEU A 17 11.38 28.10 23.41
N SER A 18 11.85 26.96 23.92
CA SER A 18 11.16 26.25 25.00
C SER A 18 11.09 27.10 26.27
N ARG A 19 12.20 27.77 26.61
CA ARG A 19 12.26 28.70 27.75
C ARG A 19 11.30 29.88 27.57
N GLU A 20 11.25 30.47 26.38
CA GLU A 20 10.33 31.58 26.06
C GLU A 20 8.86 31.16 26.21
N LEU A 21 8.53 29.94 25.83
CA LEU A 21 7.17 29.41 25.90
C LEU A 21 6.82 28.79 27.27
N GLY A 22 7.77 28.72 28.20
CA GLY A 22 7.57 28.09 29.51
C GLY A 22 7.45 26.56 29.45
N PHE A 23 8.14 25.92 28.51
CA PHE A 23 8.15 24.47 28.30
C PHE A 23 9.48 23.84 28.74
N ASP A 24 9.40 22.59 29.19
CA ASP A 24 10.56 21.78 29.52
C ASP A 24 11.27 21.32 28.25
N TRP A 25 12.59 21.47 28.20
CA TRP A 25 13.39 21.04 27.05
C TRP A 25 14.34 19.91 27.40
N SER A 26 14.51 18.96 26.47
CA SER A 26 15.52 17.91 26.57
C SER A 26 16.14 17.60 25.20
N ALA A 27 17.46 17.39 25.18
CA ALA A 27 18.20 17.09 23.96
C ALA A 27 17.82 15.74 23.34
N ASP A 28 17.51 14.76 24.19
CA ASP A 28 17.25 13.37 23.81
C ASP A 28 15.82 12.94 24.19
N VAL A 29 15.30 11.96 23.45
CA VAL A 29 13.94 11.45 23.65
C VAL A 29 13.96 9.93 23.71
N ALA A 30 13.50 9.42 24.85
CA ALA A 30 13.05 8.05 24.97
C ALA A 30 11.57 7.99 24.62
N LEU A 31 11.18 7.05 23.75
CA LEU A 31 9.77 6.74 23.52
C LEU A 31 9.20 6.08 24.76
N ASP A 32 8.03 6.54 25.18
CA ASP A 32 7.23 5.81 26.15
C ASP A 32 6.65 4.55 25.47
N SER A 33 6.88 3.38 26.07
CA SER A 33 6.38 2.09 25.57
C SER A 33 4.86 2.05 25.43
N ASN A 34 4.14 2.84 26.24
CA ASN A 34 2.67 2.86 26.26
C ASN A 34 2.07 3.70 25.12
N LEU A 35 2.86 4.59 24.50
CA LEU A 35 2.39 5.54 23.48
C LEU A 35 2.96 5.24 22.08
N VAL A 36 3.38 3.99 21.84
CA VAL A 36 3.98 3.59 20.56
C VAL A 36 2.91 3.45 19.49
N LEU A 37 2.69 4.55 18.78
CA LEU A 37 1.92 4.59 17.53
C LEU A 37 2.68 3.91 16.38
N PRO A 38 1.97 3.37 15.36
CA PRO A 38 2.62 2.76 14.19
C PRO A 38 3.59 3.69 13.44
N LEU A 39 3.42 5.02 13.53
CA LEU A 39 4.35 6.03 13.00
C LEU A 39 5.77 5.86 13.53
N PHE A 40 5.91 5.38 14.76
CA PHE A 40 7.19 5.13 15.42
C PHE A 40 7.72 3.72 15.16
N LYS A 41 7.08 2.94 14.29
CA LYS A 41 7.64 1.67 13.80
C LYS A 41 8.98 1.96 13.14
N ASN A 42 10.01 1.21 13.54
CA ASN A 42 11.40 1.41 13.16
C ASN A 42 12.00 2.75 13.66
N TRP A 43 11.61 3.16 14.86
CA TRP A 43 12.28 4.24 15.59
C TRP A 43 13.79 3.99 15.66
N TYR A 44 14.57 5.00 15.27
CA TYR A 44 16.03 4.97 15.40
C TYR A 44 16.49 5.89 16.53
N ASN A 45 16.05 7.15 16.50
CA ASN A 45 16.34 8.11 17.57
C ASN A 45 15.30 9.23 17.63
N GLY A 46 15.26 9.92 18.78
CA GLY A 46 14.49 11.14 18.95
C GLY A 46 15.28 12.20 19.70
N ARG A 47 15.03 13.47 19.39
CA ARG A 47 15.81 14.62 19.83
C ARG A 47 14.95 15.86 20.06
N ASN A 48 15.53 16.84 20.75
CA ASN A 48 14.98 18.19 20.91
C ASN A 48 13.51 18.18 21.38
N ARG A 49 13.22 17.44 22.45
CA ARG A 49 11.87 17.38 23.01
C ARG A 49 11.56 18.67 23.75
N MET A 50 10.38 19.18 23.48
CA MET A 50 9.71 20.26 24.20
C MET A 50 8.48 19.64 24.84
N ARG A 51 8.36 19.67 26.17
CA ARG A 51 7.19 19.17 26.91
C ARG A 51 6.51 20.34 27.60
N GLY A 52 5.19 20.37 27.55
CA GLY A 52 4.44 21.42 28.21
C GLY A 52 2.98 21.04 28.39
N GLU A 53 2.21 21.98 28.89
CA GLU A 53 0.77 21.88 29.00
C GLU A 53 0.14 23.12 28.39
N LYS A 54 -0.94 22.94 27.63
CA LYS A 54 -1.74 24.05 27.12
C LYS A 54 -3.20 23.66 27.19
N THR A 55 -4.03 24.55 27.74
CA THR A 55 -5.47 24.31 27.93
C THR A 55 -5.80 22.98 28.64
N GLY A 56 -5.02 22.61 29.67
CA GLY A 56 -5.21 21.34 30.39
C GLY A 56 -4.72 20.09 29.64
N VAL A 57 -4.07 20.27 28.49
CA VAL A 57 -3.60 19.17 27.64
C VAL A 57 -2.09 19.04 27.77
N PRO A 58 -1.57 17.98 28.42
CA PRO A 58 -0.15 17.69 28.39
C PRO A 58 0.24 17.26 26.96
N PHE A 59 1.35 17.80 26.47
CA PHE A 59 1.87 17.48 25.15
C PHE A 59 3.39 17.43 25.13
N GLN A 60 3.92 16.83 24.05
CA GLN A 60 5.32 16.93 23.69
C GLN A 60 5.49 17.19 22.19
N ILE A 61 6.51 17.97 21.84
CA ILE A 61 6.97 18.16 20.45
C ILE A 61 8.42 17.73 20.36
N PHE A 62 8.74 16.82 19.45
CA PHE A 62 10.11 16.35 19.29
C PHE A 62 10.43 16.00 17.85
N ASP A 63 11.73 15.92 17.56
CA ASP A 63 12.24 15.39 16.30
C ASP A 63 12.44 13.89 16.45
N PHE A 64 12.11 13.12 15.43
CA PHE A 64 12.47 11.71 15.39
C PHE A 64 12.94 11.27 14.02
N THR A 65 13.77 10.24 14.01
CA THR A 65 14.21 9.56 12.80
C THR A 65 13.73 8.12 12.83
N THR A 66 13.14 7.70 11.72
CA THR A 66 12.82 6.29 11.43
C THR A 66 13.80 5.78 10.38
N VAL A 67 14.23 4.54 10.52
CA VAL A 67 15.10 3.86 9.54
C VAL A 67 14.35 2.65 9.04
N HIS A 68 14.02 2.63 7.76
CA HIS A 68 13.47 1.44 7.12
C HIS A 68 14.65 0.56 6.70
N PRO A 69 14.84 -0.61 7.33
CA PRO A 69 15.83 -1.56 6.86
C PRO A 69 15.40 -2.02 5.46
N ASP A 70 16.31 -1.87 4.52
CA ASP A 70 16.23 -2.37 3.16
C ASP A 70 17.53 -3.14 2.92
N ASP A 71 17.47 -4.22 2.15
CA ASP A 71 18.57 -5.18 2.01
C ASP A 71 19.82 -4.54 1.36
N GLU A 72 19.65 -3.45 0.60
CA GLU A 72 20.73 -2.75 -0.09
C GLU A 72 21.01 -1.33 0.45
N GLN A 73 19.98 -0.56 0.83
CA GLN A 73 20.14 0.82 1.31
C GLN A 73 19.09 1.21 2.35
N SER A 74 19.52 1.39 3.60
CA SER A 74 18.64 1.89 4.66
C SER A 74 18.10 3.29 4.34
N ARG A 75 16.78 3.40 4.19
CA ARG A 75 16.12 4.69 3.99
C ARG A 75 15.77 5.30 5.33
N SER A 76 16.37 6.45 5.64
CA SER A 76 16.01 7.23 6.83
C SER A 76 14.96 8.30 6.51
N THR A 77 14.06 8.56 7.45
CA THR A 77 13.13 9.70 7.39
C THR A 77 13.09 10.39 8.74
N SER A 78 13.34 11.71 8.74
CA SER A 78 13.30 12.55 9.93
C SER A 78 12.09 13.48 9.91
N ARG A 79 11.40 13.61 11.05
CA ARG A 79 10.19 14.44 11.19
C ARG A 79 10.14 15.13 12.54
N THR A 80 9.52 16.30 12.60
CA THR A 80 9.05 16.88 13.87
C THR A 80 7.59 16.51 14.09
N VAL A 81 7.26 16.01 15.28
CA VAL A 81 5.92 15.53 15.65
C VAL A 81 5.46 16.20 16.93
N PHE A 82 4.17 16.55 16.97
CA PHE A 82 3.43 16.85 18.18
C PHE A 82 2.73 15.57 18.65
N GLN A 83 2.80 15.27 19.93
CA GLN A 83 2.14 14.13 20.54
C GLN A 83 1.42 14.53 21.83
N CYS A 84 0.21 14.00 22.03
CA CYS A 84 -0.54 14.16 23.27
C CYS A 84 -1.40 12.92 23.56
N GLU A 85 -2.04 12.89 24.73
CA GLU A 85 -2.98 11.84 25.12
C GLU A 85 -4.41 12.15 24.66
N THR A 86 -5.08 11.10 24.19
CA THR A 86 -6.44 11.09 23.63
C THR A 86 -7.04 9.67 23.75
N PRO A 87 -7.41 9.20 24.96
CA PRO A 87 -7.87 7.83 25.20
C PRO A 87 -9.11 7.44 24.38
N ASP A 88 -9.96 8.41 24.05
CA ASP A 88 -11.27 8.16 23.43
C ASP A 88 -11.25 8.16 21.89
N LEU A 89 -10.10 8.41 21.26
CA LEU A 89 -10.02 8.43 19.80
C LEU A 89 -9.90 7.01 19.23
N PRO A 90 -10.68 6.64 18.20
CA PRO A 90 -10.48 5.40 17.46
C PRO A 90 -9.12 5.38 16.74
N GLU A 91 -8.66 4.19 16.35
CA GLU A 91 -7.38 4.07 15.67
C GLU A 91 -7.51 4.46 14.20
N PHE A 92 -6.74 5.47 13.77
CA PHE A 92 -6.72 5.88 12.37
C PHE A 92 -5.40 6.53 11.98
N THR A 93 -5.15 6.57 10.67
CA THR A 93 -4.07 7.34 10.04
C THR A 93 -4.64 8.21 8.95
N LEU A 94 -4.41 9.51 9.02
CA LEU A 94 -4.76 10.50 8.02
C LEU A 94 -3.49 11.08 7.41
N ARG A 95 -3.38 11.04 6.08
CA ARG A 95 -2.25 11.62 5.35
C ARG A 95 -2.72 12.44 4.15
N PRO A 96 -2.03 13.54 3.79
CA PRO A 96 -2.26 14.20 2.52
C PRO A 96 -2.02 13.23 1.35
N ARG A 97 -2.90 13.25 0.35
CA ARG A 97 -2.78 12.45 -0.88
C ARG A 97 -1.67 13.01 -1.76
N GLY A 98 -0.47 12.46 -1.59
CA GLY A 98 0.61 12.59 -2.55
C GLY A 98 0.36 11.78 -3.83
N LEU A 99 1.21 11.96 -4.85
CA LEU A 99 1.10 11.26 -6.13
C LEU A 99 1.10 9.73 -5.97
N GLY A 100 1.94 9.19 -5.08
CA GLY A 100 1.97 7.75 -4.79
C GLY A 100 0.65 7.21 -4.24
N LEU A 101 0.02 7.91 -3.28
CA LEU A 101 -1.29 7.51 -2.74
C LEU A 101 -2.41 7.65 -3.78
N ARG A 102 -2.30 8.60 -4.73
CA ARG A 102 -3.24 8.71 -5.84
C ARG A 102 -3.13 7.53 -6.80
N LEU A 103 -1.91 7.09 -7.12
CA LEU A 103 -1.68 5.89 -7.93
C LEU A 103 -2.19 4.63 -7.23
N LEU A 104 -1.98 4.53 -5.90
CA LEU A 104 -2.57 3.44 -5.10
C LEU A 104 -4.11 3.48 -5.10
N GLY A 105 -4.70 4.68 -5.08
CA GLY A 105 -6.14 4.85 -5.27
C GLY A 105 -6.64 4.28 -6.60
N MET A 106 -5.92 4.51 -7.70
CA MET A 106 -6.23 3.89 -9.01
C MET A 106 -6.13 2.37 -8.96
N ALA A 107 -5.26 1.82 -8.11
CA ALA A 107 -5.14 0.39 -7.89
C ALA A 107 -6.22 -0.19 -6.95
N GLY A 108 -7.13 0.65 -6.43
CA GLY A 108 -8.23 0.26 -5.56
C GLY A 108 -7.96 0.44 -4.06
N VAL A 109 -6.83 1.02 -3.67
CA VAL A 109 -6.48 1.34 -2.27
C VAL A 109 -6.82 2.80 -2.01
N GLU A 110 -8.10 3.11 -1.87
CA GLU A 110 -8.58 4.48 -1.67
C GLU A 110 -8.55 4.91 -0.19
N GLY A 111 -8.53 3.93 0.72
CA GLY A 111 -8.73 4.14 2.15
C GLY A 111 -10.22 4.21 2.50
N LEU A 112 -10.57 4.82 3.61
CA LEU A 112 -11.96 5.11 3.94
C LEU A 112 -12.49 6.18 2.99
N THR A 113 -13.49 5.79 2.20
CA THR A 113 -14.23 6.68 1.32
C THR A 113 -15.57 7.03 1.94
N PHE A 114 -16.07 8.21 1.62
CA PHE A 114 -17.35 8.72 2.09
C PHE A 114 -18.26 9.02 0.91
N ASP A 115 -19.54 8.70 1.05
CA ASP A 115 -20.55 9.06 0.06
C ASP A 115 -20.95 10.53 0.23
N CYS A 116 -20.51 11.39 -0.69
CA CYS A 116 -20.83 12.81 -0.68
C CYS A 116 -22.26 13.11 -1.14
N ALA A 117 -22.99 12.13 -1.70
CA ALA A 117 -24.36 12.30 -2.18
C ALA A 117 -25.41 11.84 -1.16
N ALA A 118 -24.99 11.25 -0.03
CA ALA A 118 -25.88 10.64 0.95
C ALA A 118 -26.53 11.67 1.89
N GLY A 119 -27.51 12.43 1.37
CA GLY A 119 -28.40 13.27 2.19
C GLY A 119 -27.74 14.46 2.89
N LEU A 120 -26.53 14.84 2.47
CA LEU A 120 -25.82 16.01 2.98
C LEU A 120 -26.29 17.28 2.28
N ASP A 121 -26.19 18.42 2.96
CA ASP A 121 -26.37 19.71 2.31
C ASP A 121 -25.22 19.99 1.31
N PRO A 122 -25.37 20.96 0.37
CA PRO A 122 -24.35 21.22 -0.64
C PRO A 122 -22.99 21.66 -0.07
N VAL A 123 -22.96 22.35 1.06
CA VAL A 123 -21.73 22.85 1.68
C VAL A 123 -20.98 21.69 2.34
N GLU A 124 -21.70 20.84 3.08
CA GLU A 124 -21.17 19.61 3.67
C GLU A 124 -20.67 18.64 2.60
N SER A 125 -21.45 18.46 1.53
CA SER A 125 -21.08 17.62 0.39
C SER A 125 -19.76 18.07 -0.24
N GLU A 126 -19.56 19.39 -0.43
CA GLU A 126 -18.31 19.92 -0.97
C GLU A 126 -17.15 19.77 0.03
N ALA A 127 -17.38 19.94 1.33
CA ALA A 127 -16.36 19.68 2.35
C ALA A 127 -15.89 18.21 2.32
N VAL A 128 -16.82 17.26 2.24
CA VAL A 128 -16.53 15.82 2.13
C VAL A 128 -15.82 15.49 0.82
N ALA A 129 -16.24 16.10 -0.30
CA ALA A 129 -15.62 15.90 -1.60
C ALA A 129 -14.19 16.46 -1.63
N GLN A 130 -13.96 17.67 -1.09
CA GLN A 130 -12.65 18.29 -0.98
C GLN A 130 -11.71 17.46 -0.10
N PHE A 131 -12.21 16.98 1.05
CA PHE A 131 -11.46 16.11 1.94
C PHE A 131 -11.05 14.82 1.24
N SER A 132 -12.00 14.16 0.57
CA SER A 132 -11.76 12.91 -0.18
C SER A 132 -10.74 13.09 -1.30
N ARG A 133 -10.62 14.28 -1.90
CA ARG A 133 -9.60 14.58 -2.92
C ARG A 133 -8.22 14.85 -2.32
N ARG A 134 -8.17 15.42 -1.12
CA ARG A 134 -6.93 15.89 -0.47
C ARG A 134 -6.31 14.88 0.48
N PHE A 135 -7.09 14.01 1.09
CA PHE A 135 -6.62 13.15 2.17
C PHE A 135 -6.89 11.68 1.94
N HIS A 136 -5.98 10.85 2.43
CA HIS A 136 -6.11 9.41 2.52
C HIS A 136 -6.25 9.07 3.99
N LEU A 137 -7.44 8.63 4.37
CA LEU A 137 -7.78 8.19 5.72
C LEU A 137 -7.82 6.67 5.74
N THR A 138 -7.18 6.04 6.72
CA THR A 138 -7.25 4.60 6.92
C THR A 138 -7.48 4.27 8.38
N ALA A 139 -8.32 3.27 8.66
CA ALA A 139 -8.45 2.68 10.00
C ALA A 139 -7.35 1.64 10.28
N ILE A 140 -6.62 1.20 9.24
CA ILE A 140 -5.56 0.21 9.30
C ILE A 140 -4.35 0.75 8.52
N ASP A 141 -3.13 0.43 8.96
CA ASP A 141 -1.91 0.79 8.21
C ASP A 141 -1.93 0.12 6.81
N VAL A 142 -1.59 0.86 5.75
CA VAL A 142 -1.49 0.32 4.38
C VAL A 142 -0.51 -0.86 4.31
N VAL A 143 0.59 -0.81 5.07
CA VAL A 143 1.54 -1.93 5.14
C VAL A 143 0.88 -3.16 5.76
N GLN A 144 0.05 -2.96 6.78
CA GLN A 144 -0.78 -4.03 7.33
C GLN A 144 -1.82 -4.49 6.30
N MET A 145 -2.47 -3.60 5.52
CA MET A 145 -3.38 -4.02 4.45
C MET A 145 -2.70 -4.94 3.44
N ILE A 146 -1.45 -4.65 3.05
CA ILE A 146 -0.67 -5.52 2.15
C ILE A 146 -0.37 -6.87 2.82
N ALA A 147 0.05 -6.87 4.09
CA ALA A 147 0.29 -8.11 4.83
C ALA A 147 -1.00 -8.92 5.07
N ILE A 148 -2.13 -8.24 5.29
CA ILE A 148 -3.47 -8.81 5.47
C ILE A 148 -4.01 -9.33 4.14
N ALA A 149 -3.60 -8.77 3.00
CA ALA A 149 -3.99 -9.35 1.71
C ALA A 149 -3.70 -10.86 1.68
N ASP A 150 -2.65 -11.32 2.36
CA ASP A 150 -2.25 -12.72 2.46
C ASP A 150 -2.84 -13.50 3.65
N SER A 151 -3.50 -12.85 4.62
CA SER A 151 -4.02 -13.48 5.83
C SER A 151 -5.49 -13.09 6.10
N PRO A 152 -6.37 -14.02 6.48
CA PRO A 152 -7.72 -13.71 6.96
C PRO A 152 -7.61 -13.08 8.36
N VAL A 153 -7.13 -11.85 8.43
CA VAL A 153 -7.17 -11.07 9.66
C VAL A 153 -8.61 -10.59 9.82
N ASP A 154 -9.18 -10.81 11.00
CA ASP A 154 -10.45 -10.23 11.38
C ASP A 154 -10.32 -8.71 11.27
N TYR A 155 -10.92 -8.20 10.19
CA TYR A 155 -11.01 -6.78 9.98
C TYR A 155 -11.88 -6.21 11.09
N ASP A 156 -11.31 -5.31 11.90
CA ASP A 156 -12.03 -4.64 12.97
C ASP A 156 -13.02 -3.62 12.36
N SER A 157 -14.20 -4.14 12.03
CA SER A 157 -15.31 -3.33 11.51
C SER A 157 -15.81 -2.30 12.51
N ASP A 158 -15.62 -2.55 13.81
CA ASP A 158 -16.07 -1.65 14.86
C ASP A 158 -15.19 -0.41 14.90
N ASN A 159 -13.87 -0.58 14.79
CA ASN A 159 -12.95 0.55 14.62
C ASN A 159 -13.22 1.31 13.30
N GLU A 160 -13.49 0.63 12.19
CA GLU A 160 -13.89 1.30 10.93
C GLU A 160 -15.10 2.23 11.15
N ASN A 161 -16.15 1.68 11.76
CA ASN A 161 -17.39 2.40 12.01
C ASN A 161 -17.18 3.54 13.01
N ALA A 162 -16.31 3.38 14.01
CA ALA A 162 -15.92 4.45 14.92
C ALA A 162 -15.20 5.60 14.18
N VAL A 163 -14.25 5.28 13.30
CA VAL A 163 -13.56 6.30 12.48
C VAL A 163 -14.54 7.01 11.53
N ARG A 164 -15.49 6.28 10.92
CA ARG A 164 -16.51 6.89 10.05
C ARG A 164 -17.45 7.84 10.77
N ARG A 165 -17.79 7.55 12.02
CA ARG A 165 -18.57 8.45 12.89
C ARG A 165 -17.78 9.70 13.24
N LEU A 166 -16.52 9.52 13.65
CA LEU A 166 -15.62 10.63 14.00
C LEU A 166 -15.45 11.64 12.86
N PHE A 167 -15.25 11.17 11.62
CA PHE A 167 -15.03 12.04 10.47
C PHE A 167 -16.37 12.54 9.91
N SER A 168 -17.01 13.46 10.63
CA SER A 168 -18.16 14.24 10.16
C SER A 168 -17.75 15.33 9.15
N PRO A 169 -18.69 15.96 8.42
CA PRO A 169 -18.38 17.08 7.52
C PRO A 169 -17.61 18.21 8.21
N ARG A 170 -17.95 18.53 9.46
CA ARG A 170 -17.25 19.53 10.29
C ARG A 170 -15.78 19.18 10.55
N VAL A 171 -15.50 17.92 10.90
CA VAL A 171 -14.11 17.44 11.10
C VAL A 171 -13.36 17.44 9.77
N MET A 172 -14.00 17.05 8.67
CA MET A 172 -13.40 17.10 7.33
C MET A 172 -13.07 18.53 6.89
N GLU A 173 -13.95 19.49 7.17
CA GLU A 173 -13.72 20.91 6.91
C GLU A 173 -12.52 21.45 7.70
N LEU A 174 -12.37 21.05 8.97
CA LEU A 174 -11.20 21.36 9.77
C LEU A 174 -9.90 20.88 9.10
N PHE A 175 -9.87 19.64 8.61
CA PHE A 175 -8.70 19.13 7.89
C PHE A 175 -8.47 19.84 6.54
N ASN A 176 -9.53 20.24 5.83
CA ASN A 176 -9.40 21.00 4.59
C ASN A 176 -8.70 22.36 4.78
N LYS A 177 -8.75 22.94 5.99
CA LYS A 177 -8.01 24.15 6.37
C LYS A 177 -6.50 23.89 6.56
N HIS A 178 -6.10 22.63 6.78
CA HIS A 178 -4.73 22.22 7.12
C HIS A 178 -4.21 21.10 6.17
N PRO A 179 -4.14 21.31 4.84
CA PRO A 179 -3.90 20.27 3.84
C PRO A 179 -2.53 19.59 3.89
N ASP A 180 -1.54 20.19 4.57
CA ASP A 180 -0.16 19.69 4.66
C ASP A 180 0.07 18.77 5.87
N TYR A 181 -0.92 18.65 6.77
CA TYR A 181 -0.78 17.94 8.03
C TYR A 181 -1.21 16.49 7.91
N SER A 182 -0.47 15.63 8.60
CA SER A 182 -0.78 14.23 8.80
C SER A 182 -1.09 13.98 10.26
N VAL A 183 -1.96 13.01 10.52
CA VAL A 183 -2.43 12.66 11.86
C VAL A 183 -2.44 11.14 12.02
N GLN A 184 -2.09 10.67 13.20
CA GLN A 184 -2.32 9.28 13.58
C GLN A 184 -2.82 9.23 15.01
N ALA A 185 -3.92 8.52 15.23
CA ALA A 185 -4.46 8.23 16.55
C ALA A 185 -4.47 6.73 16.78
N GLY A 186 -4.26 6.32 18.02
CA GLY A 186 -4.36 4.93 18.46
C GLY A 186 -3.70 4.73 19.82
N ARG A 187 -4.05 3.65 20.52
CA ARG A 187 -3.52 3.34 21.87
C ARG A 187 -3.59 4.54 22.84
N GLY A 188 -4.66 5.32 22.76
CA GLY A 188 -4.87 6.50 23.58
C GLY A 188 -3.93 7.68 23.33
N SER A 189 -3.23 7.71 22.19
CA SER A 189 -2.35 8.82 21.80
C SER A 189 -2.73 9.41 20.45
N LEU A 190 -2.45 10.69 20.27
CA LEU A 190 -2.57 11.42 19.02
C LEU A 190 -1.21 12.00 18.64
N ALA A 191 -0.75 11.70 17.42
CA ALA A 191 0.39 12.33 16.79
C ALA A 191 -0.03 13.19 15.59
N VAL A 192 0.53 14.40 15.50
CA VAL A 192 0.33 15.35 14.40
C VAL A 192 1.68 15.81 13.87
N TRP A 193 1.86 15.80 12.55
CA TRP A 193 3.11 16.26 11.92
C TRP A 193 2.88 16.85 10.53
N ARG A 194 3.88 17.58 10.01
CA ARG A 194 3.83 18.23 8.70
C ARG A 194 4.95 17.73 7.79
N GLY A 195 4.61 16.92 6.79
CA GLY A 195 5.55 16.37 5.82
C GLY A 195 6.65 15.47 6.42
N ASN A 196 7.76 15.31 5.70
CA ASN A 196 8.90 14.46 6.08
C ASN A 196 10.15 15.31 6.38
N ARG A 197 10.05 16.27 7.30
CA ARG A 197 11.16 17.18 7.62
C ARG A 197 11.20 17.56 9.10
N ILE A 198 12.38 17.96 9.55
CA ILE A 198 12.57 18.68 10.82
C ILE A 198 12.12 20.13 10.64
N LEU A 199 11.29 20.62 11.55
CA LEU A 199 10.75 21.97 11.53
C LEU A 199 11.64 22.96 12.29
N SER A 200 11.69 24.20 11.82
CA SER A 200 12.31 25.32 12.53
C SER A 200 11.53 25.69 13.81
N CYS A 201 12.07 26.61 14.61
CA CYS A 201 11.38 27.17 15.78
C CYS A 201 9.98 27.69 15.44
N GLN A 202 9.86 28.51 14.40
CA GLN A 202 8.57 29.02 13.92
C GLN A 202 7.66 27.88 13.42
N GLY A 203 8.22 26.90 12.70
CA GLY A 203 7.42 25.75 12.25
C GLY A 203 6.86 24.93 13.41
N ARG A 204 7.54 24.86 14.55
CA ARG A 204 7.07 24.18 15.76
C ARG A 204 5.98 24.94 16.50
N THR A 205 6.04 26.27 16.54
CA THR A 205 4.95 27.07 17.14
C THR A 205 3.68 26.98 16.29
N GLU A 206 3.81 26.98 14.97
CA GLU A 206 2.71 26.69 14.03
C GLU A 206 2.16 25.27 14.24
N LEU A 207 3.04 24.26 14.30
CA LEU A 207 2.65 22.87 14.56
C LEU A 207 1.89 22.73 15.88
N LEU A 208 2.36 23.37 16.96
CA LEU A 208 1.70 23.36 18.27
C LEU A 208 0.27 23.91 18.16
N LYS A 209 0.11 25.08 17.54
CA LYS A 209 -1.20 25.73 17.37
C LYS A 209 -2.15 24.84 16.56
N THR A 210 -1.71 24.40 15.39
CA THR A 210 -2.54 23.56 14.50
C THR A 210 -2.85 22.20 15.12
N ALA A 211 -1.90 21.58 15.82
CA ALA A 211 -2.12 20.28 16.44
C ALA A 211 -3.13 20.35 17.59
N LEU A 212 -3.11 21.43 18.39
CA LEU A 212 -4.14 21.66 19.42
C LEU A 212 -5.52 21.91 18.81
N GLU A 213 -5.60 22.65 17.70
CA GLU A 213 -6.85 22.87 16.96
C GLU A 213 -7.41 21.54 16.40
N ILE A 214 -6.56 20.73 15.75
CA ILE A 214 -6.90 19.40 15.26
C ILE A 214 -7.37 18.50 16.40
N ARG A 215 -6.64 18.47 17.52
CA ARG A 215 -7.02 17.68 18.70
C ARG A 215 -8.40 18.09 19.22
N SER A 216 -8.63 19.39 19.41
CA SER A 216 -9.93 19.89 19.89
C SER A 216 -11.05 19.44 18.95
N GLY A 217 -10.90 19.67 17.64
CA GLY A 217 -11.92 19.29 16.68
C GLY A 217 -12.19 17.78 16.60
N LEU A 218 -11.16 16.94 16.81
CA LEU A 218 -11.34 15.49 16.89
C LEU A 218 -12.05 15.08 18.19
N VAL A 219 -11.67 15.62 19.34
CA VAL A 219 -12.31 15.33 20.63
C VAL A 219 -13.76 15.80 20.65
N ASP A 220 -14.03 16.99 20.14
CA ASP A 220 -15.39 17.52 19.97
C ASP A 220 -16.18 16.65 18.98
N GLY A 221 -15.54 16.19 17.90
CA GLY A 221 -16.11 15.23 16.95
C GLY A 221 -16.55 13.92 17.61
N VAL A 222 -15.77 13.35 18.54
CA VAL A 222 -16.18 12.15 19.30
C VAL A 222 -17.42 12.42 20.14
N ARG A 223 -17.47 13.57 20.83
CA ARG A 223 -18.61 13.97 21.67
C ARG A 223 -19.88 14.13 20.83
N ASP A 224 -19.77 14.76 19.67
CA ASP A 224 -20.88 14.98 18.74
C ASP A 224 -21.33 13.66 18.06
N SER A 225 -20.44 12.66 17.96
CA SER A 225 -20.69 11.39 17.26
C SER A 225 -21.55 10.38 18.04
N GLY A 226 -21.84 10.62 19.32
CA GLY A 226 -22.47 9.64 20.22
C GLY A 226 -23.76 9.01 19.70
N ASP A 227 -24.57 9.78 18.96
CA ASP A 227 -25.88 9.36 18.45
C ASP A 227 -26.03 9.47 16.92
N VAL A 228 -25.02 9.98 16.21
CA VAL A 228 -25.12 10.23 14.76
C VAL A 228 -24.60 9.02 14.00
N ALA A 229 -25.42 8.51 13.07
CA ALA A 229 -24.97 7.50 12.13
C ALA A 229 -23.79 8.03 11.31
N GLY A 230 -22.68 7.28 11.28
CA GLY A 230 -21.49 7.68 10.53
C GLY A 230 -21.78 7.83 9.04
N LEU A 231 -20.99 8.65 8.36
CA LEU A 231 -21.12 8.83 6.91
C LEU A 231 -20.96 7.50 6.18
N ALA A 232 -21.93 7.18 5.33
CA ALA A 232 -21.94 5.94 4.58
C ALA A 232 -20.68 5.82 3.69
N ALA A 233 -20.19 4.58 3.55
CA ALA A 233 -19.14 4.30 2.58
C ALA A 233 -19.68 4.52 1.16
N ARG A 234 -18.83 5.02 0.25
CA ARG A 234 -19.16 5.02 -1.17
C ARG A 234 -19.52 3.59 -1.60
N PRO A 235 -20.57 3.39 -2.44
CA PRO A 235 -20.94 2.07 -2.91
C PRO A 235 -19.75 1.28 -3.48
N GLY A 236 -19.48 0.11 -2.88
CA GLY A 236 -18.39 -0.76 -3.29
C GLY A 236 -16.99 -0.36 -2.80
N ALA A 237 -16.88 0.50 -1.81
CA ALA A 237 -15.63 0.85 -1.14
C ALA A 237 -15.43 0.14 0.22
N GLU A 238 -16.17 -0.93 0.47
CA GLU A 238 -15.92 -1.84 1.61
C GLU A 238 -14.45 -2.30 1.60
N VAL A 239 -13.78 -2.32 2.77
CA VAL A 239 -12.34 -2.62 2.83
C VAL A 239 -11.99 -3.98 2.23
N GLY A 240 -12.80 -5.02 2.51
CA GLY A 240 -12.60 -6.34 1.90
C GLY A 240 -12.66 -6.31 0.37
N ARG A 241 -13.52 -5.45 -0.20
CA ARG A 241 -13.61 -5.26 -1.66
C ARG A 241 -12.43 -4.46 -2.20
N GLN A 242 -11.91 -3.48 -1.47
CA GLN A 242 -10.70 -2.74 -1.83
C GLN A 242 -9.48 -3.66 -1.87
N ILE A 243 -9.30 -4.52 -0.85
CA ILE A 243 -8.20 -5.49 -0.80
C ILE A 243 -8.26 -6.44 -1.99
N ALA A 244 -9.45 -6.99 -2.28
CA ALA A 244 -9.62 -7.90 -3.41
C ALA A 244 -9.42 -7.21 -4.77
N ARG A 245 -9.86 -5.95 -4.93
CA ARG A 245 -9.56 -5.14 -6.13
C ARG A 245 -8.06 -4.92 -6.27
N PHE A 246 -7.38 -4.55 -5.19
CA PHE A 246 -5.93 -4.36 -5.19
C PHE A 246 -5.19 -5.63 -5.61
N GLN A 247 -5.59 -6.79 -5.08
CA GLN A 247 -5.06 -8.09 -5.52
C GLN A 247 -5.31 -8.35 -7.00
N ASN A 248 -6.53 -8.12 -7.49
CA ASN A 248 -6.84 -8.29 -8.91
C ASN A 248 -6.02 -7.33 -9.79
N THR A 249 -5.81 -6.09 -9.35
CA THR A 249 -4.93 -5.11 -10.01
C THR A 249 -3.50 -5.60 -10.05
N LEU A 250 -2.95 -6.12 -8.95
CA LEU A 250 -1.58 -6.65 -8.89
C LEU A 250 -1.41 -7.88 -9.80
N ILE A 251 -2.35 -8.83 -9.72
CA ILE A 251 -2.36 -10.04 -10.56
C ILE A 251 -2.48 -9.65 -12.04
N GLY A 252 -3.40 -8.74 -12.36
CA GLY A 252 -3.60 -8.20 -13.71
C GLY A 252 -2.35 -7.50 -14.21
N GLY A 253 -1.72 -6.66 -13.38
CA GLY A 253 -0.47 -5.97 -13.71
C GLY A 253 0.68 -6.94 -13.96
N ALA A 254 0.85 -7.95 -13.10
CA ALA A 254 1.87 -8.98 -13.29
C ALA A 254 1.64 -9.81 -14.58
N ALA A 255 0.39 -10.22 -14.83
CA ALA A 255 0.02 -10.92 -16.07
C ALA A 255 0.23 -10.04 -17.31
N GLY A 256 -0.09 -8.75 -17.21
CA GLY A 256 0.11 -7.75 -18.25
C GLY A 256 1.58 -7.49 -18.55
N LEU A 257 2.43 -7.34 -17.53
CA LEU A 257 3.88 -7.24 -17.68
C LEU A 257 4.44 -8.47 -18.40
N PHE A 258 3.98 -9.65 -18.00
CA PHE A 258 4.39 -10.91 -18.63
C PHE A 258 4.00 -10.93 -20.12
N LEU A 259 2.74 -10.67 -20.45
CA LEU A 259 2.28 -10.63 -21.84
C LEU A 259 3.01 -9.55 -22.66
N GLY A 260 3.18 -8.36 -22.09
CA GLY A 260 3.90 -7.25 -22.70
C GLY A 260 5.37 -7.57 -22.97
N PHE A 261 6.02 -8.34 -22.09
CA PHE A 261 7.38 -8.83 -22.29
C PHE A 261 7.47 -9.74 -23.53
N PHE A 262 6.57 -10.72 -23.69
CA PHE A 262 6.60 -11.60 -24.87
C PHE A 262 6.28 -10.84 -26.16
N LEU A 263 5.28 -9.97 -26.16
CA LEU A 263 4.97 -9.14 -27.33
C LEU A 263 6.13 -8.19 -27.67
N GLY A 264 6.71 -7.57 -26.66
CA GLY A 264 7.87 -6.70 -26.78
C GLY A 264 9.09 -7.44 -27.32
N ALA A 265 9.40 -8.63 -26.80
CA ALA A 265 10.50 -9.48 -27.26
C ALA A 265 10.31 -9.91 -28.71
N SER A 266 9.09 -10.31 -29.08
CA SER A 266 8.75 -10.69 -30.44
C SER A 266 8.89 -9.53 -31.42
N GLY A 267 8.41 -8.35 -31.05
CA GLY A 267 8.54 -7.13 -31.87
C GLY A 267 10.00 -6.69 -32.01
N ALA A 268 10.73 -6.66 -30.90
CA ALA A 268 12.16 -6.34 -30.85
C ALA A 268 12.99 -7.29 -31.72
N ALA A 269 12.76 -8.60 -31.62
CA ALA A 269 13.41 -9.59 -32.47
C ALA A 269 13.08 -9.34 -33.95
N THR A 270 11.81 -9.10 -34.28
CA THR A 270 11.40 -8.82 -35.67
C THR A 270 12.13 -7.62 -36.26
N ILE A 271 12.28 -6.53 -35.49
CA ILE A 271 13.00 -5.32 -35.91
C ILE A 271 14.50 -5.60 -36.06
N PHE A 272 15.09 -6.22 -35.03
CA PHE A 272 16.53 -6.49 -34.98
C PHE A 272 16.98 -7.38 -36.14
N PHE A 273 16.25 -8.47 -36.41
CA PHE A 273 16.64 -9.44 -37.44
C PHE A 273 16.24 -9.05 -38.86
N ARG A 274 15.26 -8.15 -39.05
CA ARG A 274 14.99 -7.57 -40.38
C ARG A 274 16.13 -6.71 -40.91
N ARG A 275 16.97 -6.17 -40.04
CA ARG A 275 18.08 -5.26 -40.39
C ARG A 275 19.19 -5.92 -41.21
N GLY A 276 19.28 -7.25 -41.22
CA GLY A 276 20.38 -7.99 -41.85
C GLY A 276 21.70 -7.83 -41.11
N MET A 277 22.53 -8.87 -41.06
CA MET A 277 23.87 -8.78 -40.46
C MET A 277 24.78 -7.92 -41.35
N GLY A 278 25.23 -6.76 -40.84
CA GLY A 278 26.22 -5.91 -41.51
C GLY A 278 25.80 -4.45 -41.79
N GLN A 279 24.54 -4.07 -41.56
CA GLN A 279 24.13 -2.67 -41.72
C GLN A 279 24.55 -1.81 -40.51
N PRO A 280 25.12 -0.60 -40.72
CA PRO A 280 25.51 0.29 -39.63
C PRO A 280 24.30 0.69 -38.78
N PRO A 281 24.41 0.92 -37.47
CA PRO A 281 23.29 1.23 -36.59
C PRO A 281 22.55 2.51 -37.02
N GLY A 282 21.22 2.46 -37.02
CA GLY A 282 20.31 3.52 -37.43
C GLY A 282 19.13 3.59 -36.48
N TRP A 283 18.03 4.23 -36.89
CA TRP A 283 16.87 4.46 -36.01
C TRP A 283 16.27 3.20 -35.38
N ASP A 284 16.34 2.05 -36.07
CA ASP A 284 15.81 0.79 -35.53
C ASP A 284 16.53 0.33 -34.25
N PHE A 285 17.81 0.71 -34.08
CA PHE A 285 18.57 0.39 -32.86
C PHE A 285 17.98 1.07 -31.62
N VAL A 286 17.47 2.29 -31.77
CA VAL A 286 16.76 3.02 -30.71
C VAL A 286 15.33 2.48 -30.55
N LEU A 287 14.72 2.02 -31.63
CA LEU A 287 13.34 1.54 -31.63
C LEU A 287 13.19 0.18 -30.93
N VAL A 288 14.20 -0.70 -30.98
CA VAL A 288 14.21 -2.01 -30.30
C VAL A 288 13.93 -1.89 -28.79
N PRO A 289 14.71 -1.13 -27.99
CA PRO A 289 14.44 -0.99 -26.55
C PRO A 289 13.11 -0.26 -26.29
N VAL A 290 12.73 0.72 -27.12
CA VAL A 290 11.44 1.41 -27.00
C VAL A 290 10.27 0.45 -27.17
N VAL A 291 10.32 -0.43 -28.18
CA VAL A 291 9.27 -1.44 -28.40
C VAL A 291 9.26 -2.47 -27.27
N PHE A 292 10.42 -2.95 -26.85
CA PHE A 292 10.51 -3.95 -25.79
C PHE A 292 10.00 -3.43 -24.44
N PHE A 293 10.58 -2.33 -23.95
CA PHE A 293 10.20 -1.75 -22.67
C PHE A 293 8.82 -1.09 -22.73
N GLY A 294 8.51 -0.41 -23.84
CA GLY A 294 7.20 0.20 -24.06
C GLY A 294 6.07 -0.83 -24.03
N SER A 295 6.23 -1.97 -24.71
CA SER A 295 5.22 -3.04 -24.69
C SER A 295 5.09 -3.68 -23.31
N THR A 296 6.21 -3.87 -22.59
CA THR A 296 6.19 -4.42 -21.23
C THR A 296 5.45 -3.49 -20.27
N LEU A 297 5.83 -2.21 -20.23
CA LEU A 297 5.21 -1.21 -19.35
C LEU A 297 3.73 -0.98 -19.71
N LEU A 298 3.41 -0.87 -21.00
CA LEU A 298 2.03 -0.74 -21.47
C LEU A 298 1.20 -1.98 -21.11
N GLY A 299 1.76 -3.17 -21.30
CA GLY A 299 1.14 -4.43 -20.89
C GLY A 299 0.83 -4.44 -19.40
N GLY A 300 1.79 -4.06 -18.56
CA GLY A 300 1.60 -3.92 -17.11
C GLY A 300 0.50 -2.93 -16.75
N GLY A 301 0.49 -1.76 -17.37
CA GLY A 301 -0.53 -0.72 -17.16
C GLY A 301 -1.94 -1.18 -17.56
N LEU A 302 -2.08 -1.77 -18.75
CA LEU A 302 -3.36 -2.31 -19.24
C LEU A 302 -3.84 -3.48 -18.39
N GLY A 303 -2.93 -4.38 -18.01
CA GLY A 303 -3.24 -5.52 -17.14
C GLY A 303 -3.74 -5.07 -15.77
N ALA A 304 -3.09 -4.08 -15.17
CA ALA A 304 -3.54 -3.48 -13.91
C ALA A 304 -4.92 -2.80 -14.06
N ALA A 305 -5.13 -2.05 -15.15
CA ALA A 305 -6.42 -1.41 -15.43
C ALA A 305 -7.56 -2.42 -15.63
N VAL A 306 -7.32 -3.53 -16.34
CA VAL A 306 -8.30 -4.61 -16.46
C VAL A 306 -8.55 -5.23 -15.09
N GLY A 307 -7.48 -5.55 -14.33
CA GLY A 307 -7.56 -6.14 -13.00
C GLY A 307 -8.39 -5.31 -12.02
N SER A 308 -8.29 -3.98 -12.06
CA SER A 308 -9.05 -3.09 -11.16
C SER A 308 -10.55 -3.05 -11.47
N VAL A 309 -10.94 -3.32 -12.72
CA VAL A 309 -12.34 -3.34 -13.19
C VAL A 309 -12.99 -4.72 -13.02
N VAL A 310 -12.21 -5.80 -12.94
CA VAL A 310 -12.74 -7.16 -12.75
C VAL A 310 -13.61 -7.20 -11.48
N PRO A 311 -14.90 -7.59 -11.59
CA PRO A 311 -15.79 -7.62 -10.45
C PRO A 311 -15.29 -8.62 -9.42
N VAL A 312 -14.97 -8.11 -8.23
CA VAL A 312 -14.70 -8.94 -7.05
C VAL A 312 -15.96 -9.73 -6.76
N ARG A 313 -15.94 -11.03 -7.08
CA ARG A 313 -16.98 -11.95 -6.61
C ARG A 313 -16.92 -11.94 -5.10
N ARG A 314 -18.00 -11.50 -4.44
CA ARG A 314 -18.14 -11.70 -3.00
C ARG A 314 -17.89 -13.18 -2.76
N ALA A 315 -16.84 -13.49 -2.01
CA ALA A 315 -16.65 -14.85 -1.51
C ALA A 315 -17.98 -15.19 -0.85
N LYS A 316 -18.69 -16.18 -1.42
CA LYS A 316 -19.97 -16.65 -0.88
C LYS A 316 -19.69 -16.87 0.60
N GLN A 317 -20.29 -16.05 1.48
CA GLN A 317 -20.03 -16.09 2.92
C GLN A 317 -20.07 -17.57 3.28
N SER A 318 -18.88 -18.15 3.50
CA SER A 318 -18.79 -19.57 3.75
C SER A 318 -19.54 -19.73 5.05
N LYS A 319 -20.64 -20.51 5.03
CA LYS A 319 -21.43 -20.89 6.22
C LYS A 319 -20.47 -20.95 7.39
N PRO A 320 -20.68 -20.27 8.53
CA PRO A 320 -19.69 -20.09 9.61
C PRO A 320 -18.88 -21.37 9.76
N THR A 321 -17.75 -21.42 9.06
CA THR A 321 -17.04 -22.68 8.81
C THR A 321 -16.08 -22.72 9.96
N GLU A 322 -16.36 -23.62 10.90
CA GLU A 322 -15.38 -24.29 11.75
C GLU A 322 -14.00 -23.64 11.67
N GLN A 323 -13.69 -22.78 12.66
CA GLN A 323 -12.48 -21.95 12.80
C GLN A 323 -11.28 -22.52 12.01
N ILE A 324 -11.19 -22.18 10.72
CA ILE A 324 -10.10 -22.68 9.88
C ILE A 324 -8.85 -21.97 10.37
N ASN A 325 -7.88 -22.75 10.84
CA ASN A 325 -6.63 -22.21 11.37
C ASN A 325 -5.98 -21.28 10.33
N PRO A 326 -5.70 -20.01 10.66
CA PRO A 326 -5.07 -19.05 9.73
C PRO A 326 -3.79 -19.59 9.08
N LYS A 327 -3.06 -20.46 9.80
CA LYS A 327 -1.85 -21.14 9.29
C LYS A 327 -2.13 -22.03 8.08
N ASP A 328 -3.28 -22.68 8.04
CA ASP A 328 -3.67 -23.56 6.93
C ASP A 328 -4.00 -22.74 5.68
N ILE A 329 -4.74 -21.63 5.83
CA ILE A 329 -5.04 -20.72 4.73
C ILE A 329 -3.75 -20.15 4.13
N PHE A 330 -2.80 -19.76 4.97
CA PHE A 330 -1.48 -19.30 4.52
C PHE A 330 -0.69 -20.42 3.79
N ALA A 331 -0.62 -21.61 4.38
CA ALA A 331 0.07 -22.76 3.77
C ALA A 331 -0.50 -23.13 2.40
N ARG A 332 -1.83 -23.05 2.24
CA ARG A 332 -2.52 -23.29 0.97
C ARG A 332 -2.16 -22.26 -0.09
N ARG A 333 -2.18 -20.97 0.26
CA ARG A 333 -1.81 -19.90 -0.69
C ARG A 333 -0.34 -20.02 -1.10
N LYS A 334 0.56 -20.27 -0.15
CA LYS A 334 1.97 -20.53 -0.44
C LYS A 334 2.14 -21.72 -1.38
N ALA A 335 1.40 -22.81 -1.16
CA ALA A 335 1.43 -23.96 -2.07
C ALA A 335 0.94 -23.61 -3.48
N ILE A 336 -0.15 -22.83 -3.62
CA ILE A 336 -0.65 -22.35 -4.92
C ILE A 336 0.38 -21.47 -5.60
N GLY A 337 1.02 -20.56 -4.87
CA GLY A 337 2.09 -19.70 -5.39
C GLY A 337 3.27 -20.52 -5.91
N ILE A 338 3.80 -21.43 -5.10
CA ILE A 338 4.89 -22.34 -5.49
C ILE A 338 4.49 -23.20 -6.68
N GLY A 339 3.29 -23.77 -6.67
CA GLY A 339 2.76 -24.57 -7.77
C GLY A 339 2.61 -23.79 -9.06
N GLY A 340 2.15 -22.53 -8.97
CA GLY A 340 2.07 -21.62 -10.09
C GLY A 340 3.45 -21.27 -10.66
N THR A 341 4.42 -20.95 -9.80
CA THR A 341 5.80 -20.68 -10.23
C THR A 341 6.45 -21.90 -10.87
N ALA A 342 6.36 -23.08 -10.23
CA ALA A 342 6.90 -24.31 -10.79
C ALA A 342 6.22 -24.67 -12.12
N GLY A 343 4.89 -24.52 -12.19
CA GLY A 343 4.12 -24.69 -13.41
C GLY A 343 4.56 -23.76 -14.53
N LEU A 344 4.87 -22.50 -14.22
CA LEU A 344 5.40 -21.52 -15.19
C LEU A 344 6.71 -22.03 -15.81
N PHE A 345 7.66 -22.47 -14.98
CA PHE A 345 8.94 -23.01 -15.46
C PHE A 345 8.76 -24.27 -16.31
N VAL A 346 7.95 -25.23 -15.85
CA VAL A 346 7.68 -26.46 -16.60
C VAL A 346 7.00 -26.14 -17.93
N GLY A 347 6.05 -25.21 -17.94
CA GLY A 347 5.37 -24.75 -19.13
C GLY A 347 6.30 -24.06 -20.13
N PHE A 348 7.21 -23.21 -19.65
CA PHE A 348 8.24 -22.56 -20.45
C PHE A 348 9.14 -23.60 -21.14
N ILE A 349 9.70 -24.55 -20.38
CA ILE A 349 10.59 -25.58 -20.91
C ILE A 349 9.85 -26.51 -21.87
N SER A 350 8.62 -26.92 -21.54
CA SER A 350 7.83 -27.81 -22.40
C SER A 350 7.49 -27.14 -23.73
N SER A 351 7.15 -25.84 -23.72
CA SER A 351 6.94 -25.07 -24.95
C SER A 351 8.20 -24.88 -25.77
N PHE A 352 9.36 -24.69 -25.12
CA PHE A 352 10.65 -24.65 -25.81
C PHE A 352 10.89 -25.95 -26.58
N LEU A 353 10.76 -27.09 -25.91
CA LEU A 353 10.96 -28.41 -26.51
C LEU A 353 9.95 -28.69 -27.62
N LEU A 354 8.68 -28.32 -27.42
CA LEU A 354 7.64 -28.43 -28.43
C LEU A 354 7.97 -27.58 -29.67
N PHE A 355 8.43 -26.34 -29.48
CA PHE A 355 8.84 -25.49 -30.59
C PHE A 355 10.01 -26.10 -31.37
N VAL A 356 11.04 -26.63 -30.69
CA VAL A 356 12.16 -27.32 -31.34
C VAL A 356 11.67 -28.52 -32.15
N ALA A 357 10.75 -29.32 -31.60
CA ALA A 357 10.16 -30.44 -32.32
C ALA A 357 9.36 -29.98 -33.56
N LEU A 358 8.55 -28.93 -33.43
CA LEU A 358 7.82 -28.34 -34.56
C LEU A 358 8.77 -27.80 -35.63
N LEU A 359 9.89 -27.19 -35.23
CA LEU A 359 10.90 -26.65 -36.14
C LEU A 359 11.52 -27.75 -37.00
N VAL A 360 11.83 -28.90 -36.40
CA VAL A 360 12.37 -30.07 -37.10
C VAL A 360 11.31 -30.76 -37.96
N LEU A 361 10.12 -31.05 -37.40
CA LEU A 361 9.08 -31.84 -38.06
C LEU A 361 8.47 -31.12 -39.27
N PHE A 362 8.23 -29.82 -39.16
CA PHE A 362 7.60 -29.03 -40.22
C PHE A 362 8.60 -28.24 -41.06
N LYS A 363 9.90 -28.48 -40.87
CA LYS A 363 10.99 -27.73 -41.52
C LYS A 363 10.80 -26.21 -41.41
N LEU A 364 10.37 -25.73 -40.23
CA LEU A 364 10.17 -24.29 -40.02
C LEU A 364 11.46 -23.48 -40.13
N GLN A 365 12.62 -24.14 -40.18
CA GLN A 365 13.91 -23.54 -40.53
C GLN A 365 13.91 -22.82 -41.90
N ASP A 366 13.03 -23.23 -42.82
CA ASP A 366 12.91 -22.62 -44.15
C ASP A 366 12.10 -21.30 -44.10
N LEU A 367 11.46 -20.99 -42.97
CA LEU A 367 10.76 -19.72 -42.78
C LEU A 367 11.74 -18.57 -42.52
N PRO A 368 11.35 -17.33 -42.86
CA PRO A 368 12.12 -16.16 -42.47
C PRO A 368 12.40 -16.11 -40.97
N PHE A 369 13.63 -15.80 -40.58
CA PHE A 369 14.08 -15.82 -39.18
C PHE A 369 13.20 -14.97 -38.23
N TRP A 370 12.64 -13.87 -38.71
CA TRP A 370 11.75 -13.02 -37.91
C TRP A 370 10.44 -13.74 -37.55
N LEU A 371 9.93 -14.60 -38.44
CA LEU A 371 8.72 -15.38 -38.23
C LEU A 371 8.98 -16.54 -37.27
N THR A 372 10.10 -17.24 -37.41
CA THR A 372 10.49 -18.31 -36.47
C THR A 372 10.74 -17.76 -35.07
N SER A 373 11.38 -16.59 -34.95
CA SER A 373 11.57 -15.89 -33.66
C SER A 373 10.25 -15.48 -33.02
N THR A 374 9.30 -14.99 -33.81
CA THR A 374 7.96 -14.63 -33.31
C THR A 374 7.20 -15.85 -32.80
N LEU A 375 7.21 -16.95 -33.56
CA LEU A 375 6.59 -18.22 -33.17
C LEU A 375 7.24 -18.79 -31.91
N PHE A 376 8.57 -18.71 -31.79
CA PHE A 376 9.31 -19.14 -30.60
C PHE A 376 8.80 -18.42 -29.35
N VAL A 377 8.80 -17.09 -29.38
CA VAL A 377 8.38 -16.25 -28.26
C VAL A 377 6.89 -16.49 -27.93
N ALA A 378 6.02 -16.61 -28.93
CA ALA A 378 4.61 -16.94 -28.73
C ALA A 378 4.40 -18.30 -28.06
N CYS A 379 5.10 -19.34 -28.52
CA CYS A 379 5.05 -20.68 -27.92
C CYS A 379 5.48 -20.66 -26.45
N LEU A 380 6.59 -19.98 -26.15
CA LEU A 380 7.09 -19.84 -24.77
C LEU A 380 6.08 -19.11 -23.88
N GLY A 381 5.47 -18.03 -24.38
CA GLY A 381 4.46 -17.28 -23.65
C GLY A 381 3.24 -18.13 -23.29
N VAL A 382 2.66 -18.82 -24.29
CA VAL A 382 1.50 -19.71 -24.09
C VAL A 382 1.82 -20.84 -23.12
N GLY A 383 2.99 -21.49 -23.28
CA GLY A 383 3.43 -22.56 -22.40
C GLY A 383 3.56 -22.13 -20.95
N SER A 384 4.21 -20.99 -20.74
CA SER A 384 4.44 -20.45 -19.40
C SER A 384 3.14 -20.09 -18.69
N VAL A 385 2.21 -19.42 -19.37
CA VAL A 385 0.90 -19.07 -18.80
C VAL A 385 0.07 -20.33 -18.53
N GLY A 386 -0.01 -21.25 -19.50
CA GLY A 386 -0.74 -22.51 -19.34
C GLY A 386 -0.18 -23.35 -18.19
N GLY A 387 1.14 -23.44 -18.10
CA GLY A 387 1.85 -24.13 -17.03
C GLY A 387 1.56 -23.51 -15.66
N ALA A 388 1.61 -22.18 -15.53
CA ALA A 388 1.31 -21.50 -14.27
C ALA A 388 -0.11 -21.77 -13.77
N VAL A 389 -1.10 -21.72 -14.67
CA VAL A 389 -2.51 -22.00 -14.34
C VAL A 389 -2.71 -23.45 -13.91
N LEU A 390 -2.13 -24.40 -14.65
CA LEU A 390 -2.24 -25.83 -14.33
C LEU A 390 -1.52 -26.18 -13.03
N GLY A 391 -0.30 -25.66 -12.83
CA GLY A 391 0.48 -25.87 -11.62
C GLY A 391 -0.20 -25.31 -10.37
N GLY A 392 -0.76 -24.09 -10.46
CA GLY A 392 -1.55 -23.50 -9.36
C GLY A 392 -2.79 -24.32 -9.02
N ARG A 393 -3.52 -24.82 -10.03
CA ARG A 393 -4.70 -25.69 -9.82
C ARG A 393 -4.34 -27.04 -9.21
N LEU A 394 -3.23 -27.65 -9.64
CA LEU A 394 -2.76 -28.91 -9.10
C LEU A 394 -2.34 -28.76 -7.63
N ALA A 395 -1.57 -27.72 -7.32
CA ALA A 395 -1.16 -27.41 -5.94
C ALA A 395 -2.36 -27.10 -5.03
N TYR A 396 -3.38 -26.42 -5.55
CA TYR A 396 -4.65 -26.23 -4.84
C TYR A 396 -5.30 -27.57 -4.47
N ARG A 397 -5.40 -28.52 -5.43
CA ARG A 397 -5.99 -29.84 -5.17
C ARG A 397 -5.18 -30.66 -4.15
N ILE A 398 -3.85 -30.65 -4.27
CA ILE A 398 -2.96 -31.37 -3.35
C ILE A 398 -3.06 -30.79 -1.93
N SER A 399 -3.07 -29.47 -1.79
CA SER A 399 -3.21 -28.83 -0.48
C SER A 399 -4.55 -29.11 0.17
N THR A 400 -5.66 -29.10 -0.59
CA THR A 400 -6.98 -29.50 -0.06
C THR A 400 -7.02 -30.96 0.39
N ALA A 401 -6.43 -31.88 -0.38
CA ALA A 401 -6.39 -33.29 -0.01
C ALA A 401 -5.57 -33.53 1.27
N ARG A 402 -4.43 -32.83 1.42
CA ARG A 402 -3.62 -32.91 2.64
C ARG A 402 -4.32 -32.36 3.87
N MET A 403 -5.12 -31.30 3.74
CA MET A 403 -5.90 -30.76 4.85
C MET A 403 -6.99 -31.73 5.29
N ALA A 404 -7.72 -32.31 4.33
CA ALA A 404 -8.75 -33.33 4.63
C ALA A 404 -8.16 -34.56 5.34
N ALA A 405 -6.97 -35.01 4.92
CA ALA A 405 -6.29 -36.12 5.58
C ALA A 405 -5.86 -35.78 7.03
N ARG A 406 -5.43 -34.54 7.28
CA ARG A 406 -5.06 -34.09 8.64
C ARG A 406 -6.25 -33.92 9.57
N SER A 407 -7.38 -33.43 9.07
CA SER A 407 -8.60 -33.31 9.88
C SER A 407 -9.13 -34.67 10.27
N GLN A 408 -9.12 -35.64 9.35
CA GLN A 408 -9.54 -37.02 9.63
C GLN A 408 -8.61 -37.70 10.66
N HIS A 409 -7.29 -37.53 10.52
CA HIS A 409 -6.37 -38.10 11.50
C HIS A 409 -6.52 -37.49 12.89
N ARG A 410 -6.88 -36.21 12.99
CA ARG A 410 -7.12 -35.55 14.29
C ARG A 410 -8.40 -36.06 14.96
N SER A 411 -9.46 -36.31 14.18
CA SER A 411 -10.71 -36.90 14.72
C SER A 411 -10.57 -38.37 15.13
N ASP A 412 -9.60 -39.10 14.58
CA ASP A 412 -9.35 -40.50 14.95
C ASP A 412 -8.50 -40.64 16.24
N VAL A 413 -7.83 -39.55 16.66
CA VAL A 413 -6.93 -39.51 17.83
C VAL A 413 -7.60 -38.87 19.05
N GLU A 414 -8.63 -38.05 18.84
CA GLU A 414 -9.52 -37.53 19.88
C GLU A 414 -10.64 -38.53 20.18
#